data_AF-A0A7S4IJI4-F1
#
_entry.id   AF-A0A7S4IJI4-F1
#
_cell.length_a   1.000
_cell.length_b   1.000
_cell.length_c   1.000
_cell.angle_alpha   90.00
_cell.angle_beta   90.00
_cell.angle_gamma   90.00
#
_symmetry.space_group_name_H-M   'P 1'
#
loop_
_entity.id
_entity.type
_entity.pdbx_description
1 polymer ?
#
loop_
_entity_poly.entity_id
_entity_poly.type
_entity_poly.pdbx_seq_one_letter_code
_entity_poly.pdbx_strand_id
1 'polypeptide(L)'
;ELDPLADQIARLTLEERGDALQEKAVDLAKSGRNVFLTGRAGTGKSWATRKIVATLRDDPEQSQALHVVAPTGIAAINVGGTTVHCWGNFGLGRHYSDFDRMMDRTLREKICKTRALLIDEISMLSGHLFDVLECMVTIIRCYDDVKGRVKDIQKEAFSMGGPAAAGDSRETSGSLMSHHMLEM
;
A
#
# COMPACT_ATOMS: atom_id res chain seq x y z
N GLU A 1 -7.76 6.54 -22.56
CA GLU A 1 -7.58 5.42 -23.51
C GLU A 1 -6.15 4.93 -23.41
N LEU A 2 -5.93 3.62 -23.41
CA LEU A 2 -4.58 3.06 -23.53
C LEU A 2 -4.06 3.32 -24.95
N ASP A 3 -2.78 3.69 -25.06
CA ASP A 3 -2.06 3.87 -26.32
C ASP A 3 -2.23 2.64 -27.24
N PRO A 4 -2.64 2.79 -28.52
CA PRO A 4 -2.78 1.68 -29.47
C PRO A 4 -1.53 0.78 -29.57
N LEU A 5 -0.33 1.35 -29.42
CA LEU A 5 0.91 0.57 -29.40
C LEU A 5 1.03 -0.28 -28.13
N ALA A 6 0.61 0.26 -26.98
CA ALA A 6 0.58 -0.47 -25.73
C ALA A 6 -0.44 -1.62 -25.75
N ASP A 7 -1.59 -1.43 -26.41
CA ASP A 7 -2.58 -2.50 -26.60
C ASP A 7 -2.04 -3.62 -27.51
N GLN A 8 -1.36 -3.25 -28.62
CA GLN A 8 -0.73 -4.23 -29.51
C GLN A 8 0.38 -5.03 -28.81
N ILE A 9 1.23 -4.37 -28.01
CA ILE A 9 2.28 -5.03 -27.22
C ILE A 9 1.66 -5.96 -26.17
N ALA A 10 0.58 -5.54 -25.51
CA ALA A 10 -0.12 -6.37 -24.54
C ALA A 10 -0.68 -7.65 -25.19
N ARG A 11 -1.32 -7.55 -26.36
CA ARG A 11 -1.83 -8.70 -27.12
C ARG A 11 -0.72 -9.67 -27.54
N LEU A 12 0.37 -9.16 -28.09
CA LEU A 12 1.54 -9.99 -28.45
C LEU A 12 2.10 -10.70 -27.22
N THR A 13 2.21 -10.00 -26.09
CA THR A 13 2.65 -10.59 -24.81
C THR A 13 1.69 -11.68 -24.33
N LEU A 14 0.37 -11.52 -24.54
CA LEU A 14 -0.64 -12.53 -24.18
C LEU A 14 -0.58 -13.79 -25.07
N GLU A 15 -0.05 -13.71 -26.27
CA GLU A 15 0.13 -14.85 -27.19
C GLU A 15 1.48 -15.58 -27.00
N GLU A 16 2.50 -14.88 -26.50
CA GLU A 16 3.79 -15.50 -26.17
C GLU A 16 3.65 -16.56 -25.06
N ARG A 17 4.40 -17.65 -25.18
CA ARG A 17 4.49 -18.70 -24.14
C ARG A 17 5.82 -18.62 -23.40
N GLY A 18 5.73 -18.63 -22.08
CA GLY A 18 6.88 -18.72 -21.19
C GLY A 18 7.28 -20.17 -20.92
N ASP A 19 8.36 -20.34 -20.19
CA ASP A 19 8.68 -21.64 -19.59
C ASP A 19 7.69 -22.00 -18.47
N ALA A 20 7.74 -23.25 -18.01
CA ALA A 20 6.81 -23.77 -17.00
C ALA A 20 6.84 -23.00 -15.67
N LEU A 21 7.98 -22.42 -15.27
CA LEU A 21 8.10 -21.65 -14.04
C LEU A 21 7.54 -20.24 -14.21
N GLN A 22 7.75 -19.63 -15.38
CA GLN A 22 7.22 -18.33 -15.73
C GLN A 22 5.69 -18.37 -15.80
N GLU A 23 5.12 -19.37 -16.48
CA GLU A 23 3.65 -19.55 -16.54
C GLU A 23 3.06 -19.83 -15.15
N LYS A 24 3.74 -20.63 -14.34
CA LYS A 24 3.33 -20.85 -12.94
C LYS A 24 3.30 -19.56 -12.13
N ALA A 25 4.25 -18.66 -12.33
CA ALA A 25 4.27 -17.36 -11.66
C ALA A 25 3.08 -16.49 -12.10
N VAL A 26 2.73 -16.52 -13.39
CA VAL A 26 1.55 -15.84 -13.95
C VAL A 26 0.27 -16.38 -13.31
N ASP A 27 0.10 -17.70 -13.27
CA ASP A 27 -1.09 -18.34 -12.69
C ASP A 27 -1.25 -18.02 -11.20
N LEU A 28 -0.15 -18.05 -10.44
CA LEU A 28 -0.17 -17.66 -9.02
C LEU A 28 -0.60 -16.20 -8.84
N ALA A 29 -0.06 -15.28 -9.64
CA ALA A 29 -0.44 -13.87 -9.58
C ALA A 29 -1.93 -13.67 -9.93
N LYS A 30 -2.43 -14.34 -10.99
CA LYS A 30 -3.85 -14.31 -11.38
C LYS A 30 -4.77 -14.82 -10.26
N SER A 31 -4.34 -15.82 -9.51
CA SER A 31 -5.10 -16.35 -8.37
C SER A 31 -5.08 -15.45 -7.13
N GLY A 32 -4.47 -14.26 -7.20
CA GLY A 32 -4.40 -13.30 -6.10
C GLY A 32 -3.35 -13.63 -5.03
N ARG A 33 -2.35 -14.44 -5.36
CA ARG A 33 -1.26 -14.79 -4.43
C ARG A 33 -0.10 -13.80 -4.54
N ASN A 34 0.55 -13.54 -3.42
CA ASN A 34 1.82 -12.80 -3.40
C ASN A 34 2.91 -13.66 -4.04
N VAL A 35 3.57 -13.12 -5.08
CA VAL A 35 4.62 -13.81 -5.84
C VAL A 35 5.92 -13.04 -5.73
N PHE A 36 6.98 -13.71 -5.27
CA PHE A 36 8.33 -13.20 -5.34
C PHE A 36 9.07 -13.88 -6.49
N LEU A 37 9.31 -13.12 -7.56
CA LEU A 37 9.97 -13.63 -8.76
C LEU A 37 11.47 -13.31 -8.71
N THR A 38 12.30 -14.35 -8.65
CA THR A 38 13.77 -14.23 -8.61
C THR A 38 14.43 -15.14 -9.63
N GLY A 39 15.70 -14.88 -9.93
CA GLY A 39 16.46 -15.61 -10.94
C GLY A 39 17.63 -14.77 -11.46
N ARG A 40 18.60 -15.43 -12.10
CA ARG A 40 19.77 -14.76 -12.70
C ARG A 40 19.35 -13.78 -13.81
N ALA A 41 20.28 -12.90 -14.19
CA ALA A 41 20.07 -12.08 -15.39
C ALA A 41 19.83 -12.97 -16.62
N GLY A 42 18.92 -12.56 -17.50
CA GLY A 42 18.59 -13.31 -18.72
C GLY A 42 17.62 -14.49 -18.55
N THR A 43 17.09 -14.77 -17.35
CA THR A 43 16.13 -15.88 -17.13
C THR A 43 14.67 -15.53 -17.48
N GLY A 44 14.43 -14.44 -18.22
CA GLY A 44 13.09 -14.05 -18.65
C GLY A 44 12.16 -13.54 -17.54
N LYS A 45 12.67 -13.04 -16.41
CA LYS A 45 11.81 -12.44 -15.35
C LYS A 45 10.91 -11.33 -15.89
N SER A 46 11.48 -10.46 -16.73
CA SER A 46 10.74 -9.37 -17.37
C SER A 46 9.64 -9.87 -18.31
N TRP A 47 9.76 -11.09 -18.86
CA TRP A 47 8.68 -11.71 -19.61
C TRP A 47 7.50 -12.02 -18.68
N ALA A 48 7.77 -12.68 -17.55
CA ALA A 48 6.73 -13.05 -16.59
C ALA A 48 6.05 -11.81 -15.97
N THR A 49 6.81 -10.77 -15.62
CA THR A 49 6.21 -9.53 -15.09
C THR A 49 5.34 -8.83 -16.13
N ARG A 50 5.79 -8.73 -17.40
CA ARG A 50 4.95 -8.19 -18.49
C ARG A 50 3.69 -9.00 -18.71
N LYS A 51 3.79 -10.33 -18.69
CA LYS A 51 2.64 -11.24 -18.83
C LYS A 51 1.64 -11.09 -17.68
N ILE A 52 2.12 -10.97 -16.44
CA ILE A 52 1.29 -10.69 -15.26
C ILE A 52 0.55 -9.35 -15.44
N VAL A 53 1.26 -8.29 -15.81
CA VAL A 53 0.66 -6.96 -16.03
C VAL A 53 -0.40 -7.01 -17.12
N ALA A 54 -0.08 -7.62 -18.27
CA ALA A 54 -1.03 -7.76 -19.38
C ALA A 54 -2.27 -8.54 -18.94
N THR A 55 -2.09 -9.65 -18.25
CA THR A 55 -3.21 -10.51 -17.81
C THR A 55 -4.09 -9.84 -16.75
N LEU A 56 -3.50 -9.11 -15.81
CA LEU A 56 -4.26 -8.37 -14.80
C LEU A 56 -4.93 -7.11 -15.37
N ARG A 57 -4.43 -6.55 -16.46
CA ARG A 57 -5.06 -5.41 -17.16
C ARG A 57 -6.19 -5.80 -18.10
N ASP A 58 -6.20 -7.05 -18.56
CA ASP A 58 -7.27 -7.60 -19.41
C ASP A 58 -8.61 -7.70 -18.65
N ASP A 59 -8.57 -7.83 -17.33
CA ASP A 59 -9.73 -7.71 -16.46
C ASP A 59 -10.02 -6.23 -16.13
N PRO A 60 -11.15 -5.64 -16.58
CA PRO A 60 -11.47 -4.23 -16.35
C PRO A 60 -11.52 -3.82 -14.88
N GLU A 61 -11.93 -4.72 -13.98
CA GLU A 61 -11.98 -4.43 -12.54
C GLU A 61 -10.59 -4.35 -11.92
N GLN A 62 -9.66 -5.18 -12.42
CA GLN A 62 -8.29 -5.26 -11.93
C GLN A 62 -7.38 -4.22 -12.60
N SER A 63 -7.68 -3.84 -13.83
CA SER A 63 -6.88 -2.88 -14.62
C SER A 63 -6.72 -1.53 -13.93
N GLN A 64 -7.78 -1.02 -13.31
CA GLN A 64 -7.75 0.24 -12.54
C GLN A 64 -7.13 0.10 -11.15
N ALA A 65 -6.93 -1.12 -10.67
CA ALA A 65 -6.47 -1.43 -9.32
C ALA A 65 -5.04 -2.00 -9.28
N LEU A 66 -4.40 -2.17 -10.45
CA LEU A 66 -3.01 -2.59 -10.59
C LEU A 66 -2.09 -1.37 -10.68
N HIS A 67 -1.13 -1.29 -9.75
CA HIS A 67 -0.05 -0.32 -9.82
C HIS A 67 1.28 -1.03 -10.06
N VAL A 68 2.05 -0.51 -11.02
CA VAL A 68 3.40 -0.96 -11.33
C VAL A 68 4.38 0.09 -10.83
N VAL A 69 5.31 -0.33 -9.99
CA VAL A 69 6.29 0.55 -9.35
C VAL A 69 7.70 -0.02 -9.45
N ALA A 70 8.70 0.85 -9.33
CA ALA A 70 10.10 0.45 -9.23
C ALA A 70 10.88 1.37 -8.26
N PRO A 71 12.06 0.97 -7.76
CA PRO A 71 12.86 1.81 -6.85
C PRO A 71 13.46 3.06 -7.51
N THR A 72 13.71 3.04 -8.83
CA THR A 72 14.34 4.15 -9.55
C THR A 72 13.48 4.67 -10.70
N GLY A 73 13.71 5.93 -11.09
CA GLY A 73 12.96 6.55 -12.19
C GLY A 73 13.15 5.84 -13.53
N ILE A 74 14.38 5.41 -13.86
CA ILE A 74 14.66 4.69 -15.11
C ILE A 74 13.96 3.34 -15.12
N ALA A 75 14.02 2.58 -14.01
CA ALA A 75 13.33 1.30 -13.91
C ALA A 75 11.80 1.48 -14.01
N ALA A 76 11.25 2.52 -13.37
CA ALA A 76 9.82 2.83 -13.43
C ALA A 76 9.34 3.13 -14.85
N ILE A 77 10.13 3.90 -15.62
CA ILE A 77 9.83 4.18 -17.04
C ILE A 77 9.82 2.89 -17.86
N ASN A 78 10.80 2.01 -17.65
CA ASN A 78 10.92 0.75 -18.40
C ASN A 78 9.72 -0.19 -18.23
N VAL A 79 9.01 -0.09 -17.10
CA VAL A 79 7.79 -0.89 -16.83
C VAL A 79 6.50 -0.10 -17.02
N GLY A 80 6.57 1.13 -17.54
CA GLY A 80 5.40 1.99 -17.73
C GLY A 80 4.68 2.32 -16.41
N GLY A 81 5.46 2.45 -15.34
CA GLY A 81 4.99 2.67 -13.97
C GLY A 81 5.51 3.96 -13.37
N THR A 82 5.56 4.01 -12.04
CA THR A 82 6.10 5.14 -11.27
C THR A 82 7.10 4.65 -10.22
N THR A 83 7.80 5.54 -9.53
CA THR A 83 8.66 5.08 -8.44
C THR A 83 7.83 4.70 -7.22
N VAL A 84 8.34 3.82 -6.35
CA VAL A 84 7.69 3.49 -5.07
C VAL A 84 7.41 4.75 -4.25
N HIS A 85 8.36 5.69 -4.23
CA HIS A 85 8.24 6.99 -3.57
C HIS A 85 7.10 7.84 -4.16
N CYS A 86 7.02 7.93 -5.49
CA CYS A 86 5.93 8.67 -6.16
C CYS A 86 4.57 8.00 -5.95
N TRP A 87 4.51 6.67 -5.96
CA TRP A 87 3.27 5.95 -5.71
C TRP A 87 2.77 6.17 -4.29
N GLY A 88 3.65 6.06 -3.30
CA GLY A 88 3.31 6.25 -1.90
C GLY A 88 3.28 7.72 -1.44
N ASN A 89 3.70 8.68 -2.27
CA ASN A 89 3.85 10.09 -1.91
C ASN A 89 4.67 10.35 -0.63
N PHE A 90 5.72 9.55 -0.42
CA PHE A 90 6.60 9.69 0.72
C PHE A 90 8.05 9.82 0.27
N GLY A 91 8.86 10.51 1.07
CA GLY A 91 10.29 10.66 0.85
C GLY A 91 11.03 9.36 1.19
N LEU A 92 12.01 9.44 2.09
CA LEU A 92 12.80 8.26 2.47
C LEU A 92 12.13 7.43 3.58
N GLY A 93 10.94 7.79 4.05
CA GLY A 93 10.27 7.10 5.16
C GLY A 93 10.90 7.41 6.51
N ARG A 94 11.61 8.54 6.62
CA ARG A 94 12.43 8.91 7.79
C ARG A 94 11.87 10.07 8.60
N HIS A 95 10.83 10.73 8.10
CA HIS A 95 10.32 11.96 8.68
C HIS A 95 8.82 11.83 8.97
N TYR A 96 8.37 12.43 10.08
CA TYR A 96 6.95 12.51 10.41
C TYR A 96 6.12 13.16 9.28
N SER A 97 6.69 14.10 8.54
CA SER A 97 6.04 14.73 7.39
C SER A 97 5.72 13.78 6.24
N ASP A 98 6.37 12.62 6.16
CA ASP A 98 5.97 11.56 5.22
C ASP A 98 4.60 10.99 5.60
N PHE A 99 4.31 10.85 6.89
CA PHE A 99 3.01 10.38 7.38
C PHE A 99 1.87 11.33 6.99
N ASP A 100 2.05 12.64 7.19
CA ASP A 100 1.03 13.64 6.84
C ASP A 100 0.70 13.63 5.34
N ARG A 101 1.74 13.49 4.49
CA ARG A 101 1.55 13.36 3.03
C ARG A 101 0.84 12.08 2.66
N MET A 102 1.10 10.99 3.38
CA MET A 102 0.47 9.69 3.17
C MET A 102 -1.00 9.65 3.60
N MET A 103 -1.38 10.50 4.55
CA MET A 103 -2.75 10.66 5.01
C MET A 103 -3.62 11.57 4.14
N ASP A 104 -3.07 12.10 3.03
CA ASP A 104 -3.86 12.81 2.03
C ASP A 104 -5.02 11.95 1.51
N ARG A 105 -6.20 12.57 1.37
CA ARG A 105 -7.43 11.86 0.98
C ARG A 105 -7.29 11.14 -0.36
N THR A 106 -6.71 11.80 -1.36
CA THR A 106 -6.58 11.27 -2.72
C THR A 106 -5.68 10.05 -2.72
N LEU A 107 -4.58 10.12 -1.99
CA LEU A 107 -3.64 9.02 -1.85
C LEU A 107 -4.23 7.84 -1.07
N ARG A 108 -4.92 8.10 0.04
CA ARG A 108 -5.64 7.07 0.79
C ARG A 108 -6.64 6.34 -0.10
N GLU A 109 -7.44 7.08 -0.87
CA GLU A 109 -8.39 6.49 -1.82
C GLU A 109 -7.69 5.64 -2.88
N LYS A 110 -6.55 6.10 -3.42
CA LYS A 110 -5.73 5.33 -4.38
C LYS A 110 -5.20 4.03 -3.75
N ILE A 111 -4.63 4.10 -2.55
CA ILE A 111 -4.07 2.92 -1.85
C ILE A 111 -5.19 1.94 -1.47
N CYS A 112 -6.32 2.41 -1.00
CA CYS A 112 -7.46 1.54 -0.67
C CYS A 112 -8.06 0.85 -1.90
N LYS A 113 -8.06 1.51 -3.06
CA LYS A 113 -8.49 0.92 -4.35
C LYS A 113 -7.45 0.00 -4.97
N THR A 114 -6.18 0.10 -4.57
CA THR A 114 -5.11 -0.77 -5.09
C THR A 114 -5.37 -2.22 -4.66
N ARG A 115 -5.47 -3.13 -5.63
CA ARG A 115 -5.64 -4.58 -5.42
C ARG A 115 -4.35 -5.34 -5.68
N ALA A 116 -3.51 -4.85 -6.58
CA ALA A 116 -2.23 -5.44 -6.91
C ALA A 116 -1.15 -4.36 -7.02
N LEU A 117 0.00 -4.59 -6.39
CA LEU A 117 1.18 -3.74 -6.47
C LEU A 117 2.35 -4.58 -6.98
N LEU A 118 2.76 -4.35 -8.23
CA LEU A 118 3.94 -4.98 -8.81
C LEU A 118 5.15 -4.08 -8.55
N ILE A 119 6.17 -4.61 -7.87
CA ILE A 119 7.43 -3.91 -7.60
C ILE A 119 8.52 -4.55 -8.46
N ASP A 120 8.88 -3.91 -9.56
CA ASP A 120 10.02 -4.35 -10.38
C ASP A 120 11.34 -3.94 -9.75
N GLU A 121 12.42 -4.67 -10.03
CA GLU A 121 13.75 -4.43 -9.46
C GLU A 121 13.77 -4.36 -7.92
N ILE A 122 12.94 -5.18 -7.26
CA ILE A 122 12.81 -5.23 -5.79
C ILE A 122 14.14 -5.43 -5.06
N SER A 123 15.15 -6.05 -5.68
CA SER A 123 16.49 -6.19 -5.11
C SER A 123 17.21 -4.87 -4.83
N MET A 124 16.80 -3.78 -5.48
CA MET A 124 17.35 -2.44 -5.21
C MET A 124 16.66 -1.74 -4.05
N LEU A 125 15.55 -2.28 -3.55
CA LEU A 125 14.79 -1.68 -2.46
C LEU A 125 15.37 -2.13 -1.11
N SER A 126 15.71 -1.17 -0.24
CA SER A 126 16.21 -1.48 1.10
C SER A 126 15.11 -2.10 1.96
N GLY A 127 15.45 -3.06 2.83
CA GLY A 127 14.48 -3.68 3.76
C GLY A 127 13.70 -2.65 4.58
N HIS A 128 14.38 -1.63 5.10
CA HIS A 128 13.72 -0.53 5.83
C HIS A 128 12.64 0.18 5.01
N LEU A 129 12.91 0.48 3.73
CA LEU A 129 11.93 1.10 2.83
C LEU A 129 10.73 0.17 2.57
N PHE A 130 10.98 -1.15 2.48
CA PHE A 130 9.92 -2.14 2.34
C PHE A 130 9.02 -2.19 3.57
N ASP A 131 9.61 -2.19 4.77
CA ASP A 131 8.90 -2.21 6.04
C ASP A 131 8.05 -0.94 6.23
N VAL A 132 8.61 0.22 5.90
CA VAL A 132 7.85 1.49 5.92
C VAL A 132 6.68 1.42 4.95
N LEU A 133 6.90 0.93 3.73
CA LEU A 133 5.83 0.80 2.73
C LEU A 133 4.70 -0.11 3.24
N GLU A 134 5.05 -1.27 3.80
CA GLU A 134 4.09 -2.21 4.40
C GLU A 134 3.30 -1.55 5.52
N CYS A 135 3.99 -0.98 6.51
CA CYS A 135 3.35 -0.35 7.66
C CYS A 135 2.39 0.75 7.23
N MET A 136 2.79 1.60 6.28
CA MET A 136 1.96 2.71 5.82
C MET A 136 0.73 2.24 5.05
N VAL A 137 0.88 1.25 4.15
CA VAL A 137 -0.25 0.65 3.45
C VAL A 137 -1.24 0.04 4.45
N THR A 138 -0.73 -0.68 5.46
CA THR A 138 -1.53 -1.27 6.54
C THR A 138 -2.30 -0.20 7.32
N ILE A 139 -1.62 0.87 7.77
CA ILE A 139 -2.27 1.98 8.49
C ILE A 139 -3.38 2.61 7.65
N ILE A 140 -3.12 2.90 6.38
CA ILE A 140 -4.10 3.57 5.50
C ILE A 140 -5.35 2.70 5.31
N ARG A 141 -5.17 1.40 5.09
CA ARG A 141 -6.29 0.47 4.85
C ARG A 141 -7.11 0.20 6.12
N CYS A 142 -6.48 0.23 7.30
CA CYS A 142 -7.18 0.07 8.57
C CYS A 142 -7.73 1.38 9.16
N TYR A 143 -7.36 2.55 8.62
CA TYR A 143 -7.68 3.84 9.21
C TYR A 143 -9.18 4.06 9.40
N ASP A 144 -10.00 3.70 8.41
CA ASP A 144 -11.45 3.93 8.49
C ASP A 144 -12.12 3.00 9.52
N ASP A 145 -11.63 1.76 9.66
CA ASP A 145 -12.09 0.82 10.69
C ASP A 145 -11.76 1.30 12.10
N VAL A 146 -10.51 1.74 12.31
CA VAL A 146 -10.05 2.30 13.59
C VAL A 146 -10.83 3.56 13.93
N LYS A 147 -11.01 4.47 12.97
CA LYS A 147 -11.78 5.70 13.15
C LYS A 147 -13.26 5.41 13.46
N GLY A 148 -13.85 4.38 12.85
CA GLY A 148 -15.19 3.91 13.17
C GLY A 148 -15.30 3.45 14.62
N ARG A 149 -14.40 2.55 15.04
CA ARG A 149 -14.37 2.02 16.41
C ARG A 149 -14.20 3.10 17.47
N VAL A 150 -13.32 4.08 17.24
CA VAL A 150 -13.13 5.20 18.19
C VAL A 150 -14.43 5.97 18.39
N LYS A 151 -15.21 6.23 17.33
CA LYS A 151 -16.50 6.90 17.44
C LYS A 151 -17.52 6.08 18.23
N ASP A 152 -17.52 4.76 18.05
CA ASP A 152 -18.47 3.90 18.73
C ASP A 152 -18.14 3.80 20.23
N ILE A 153 -16.87 3.66 20.59
CA ILE A 153 -16.40 3.74 21.99
C ILE A 153 -16.78 5.08 22.62
N GLN A 154 -16.61 6.20 21.90
CA GLN A 154 -16.99 7.53 22.39
C GLN A 154 -18.51 7.65 22.64
N LYS A 155 -19.35 7.06 21.77
CA LYS A 155 -20.81 7.03 21.97
C LYS A 155 -21.20 6.16 23.17
N GLU A 156 -20.59 4.99 23.32
CA GLU A 156 -20.84 4.08 24.45
C GLU A 156 -20.45 4.74 25.78
N ALA A 157 -19.27 5.37 25.85
CA ALA A 157 -18.81 6.11 27.03
C ALA A 157 -19.78 7.26 27.40
N PHE A 158 -20.34 7.95 26.41
CA PHE A 158 -21.33 9.01 26.64
C PHE A 158 -22.67 8.45 27.12
N SER A 159 -23.09 7.29 26.60
CA SER A 159 -24.35 6.61 26.96
C SER A 159 -24.31 5.94 28.33
N MET A 160 -23.14 5.52 28.81
CA MET A 160 -22.96 4.89 30.13
C MET A 160 -22.82 5.90 31.29
N GLY A 161 -22.95 7.20 31.01
CA GLY A 161 -22.90 8.26 32.00
C GLY A 161 -21.56 9.00 32.03
N GLY A 162 -21.32 9.86 31.03
CA GLY A 162 -20.43 11.02 31.22
C GLY A 162 -20.92 11.87 32.40
N PRO A 163 -20.00 12.55 33.13
CA PRO A 163 -20.05 12.73 34.58
C PRO A 163 -21.37 13.32 35.09
N ALA A 164 -21.84 12.76 36.19
CA ALA A 164 -22.93 13.32 37.00
C ALA A 164 -22.71 14.83 37.22
N ALA A 165 -23.81 15.57 37.08
CA ALA A 165 -23.88 17.01 36.93
C ALA A 165 -23.18 17.86 38.01
N ALA A 166 -22.87 19.07 37.58
CA ALA A 166 -22.68 20.30 38.34
C ALA A 166 -23.20 20.31 39.80
N GLY A 167 -22.36 20.79 40.71
CA GLY A 167 -22.78 21.18 42.06
C GLY A 167 -21.64 21.40 43.06
N ASP A 168 -21.39 22.67 43.34
CA ASP A 168 -20.90 23.23 44.61
C ASP A 168 -19.39 23.51 44.79
N SER A 169 -19.15 24.81 44.94
CA SER A 169 -17.97 25.46 45.50
C SER A 169 -17.63 24.97 46.91
N ARG A 170 -16.38 24.53 47.13
CA ARG A 170 -15.60 24.80 48.37
C ARG A 170 -14.16 24.31 48.23
N GLU A 171 -13.27 25.12 48.77
CA GLU A 171 -11.82 24.94 48.89
C GLU A 171 -11.43 23.59 49.50
N THR A 172 -10.30 23.03 49.07
CA THR A 172 -9.23 22.58 49.99
C THR A 172 -7.93 22.31 49.21
N SER A 173 -6.82 22.73 49.81
CA SER A 173 -5.44 22.44 49.40
C SER A 173 -5.15 20.94 49.38
N GLY A 174 -4.32 20.46 48.45
CA GLY A 174 -3.82 19.09 48.49
C GLY A 174 -2.98 18.70 47.27
N SER A 175 -1.67 18.58 47.49
CA SER A 175 -0.68 17.96 46.62
C SER A 175 -1.17 16.66 45.95
N LEU A 176 -0.94 16.52 44.64
CA LEU A 176 -0.92 15.21 43.97
C LEU A 176 0.21 15.20 42.93
N MET A 177 1.38 14.79 43.40
CA MET A 177 2.38 14.14 42.56
C MET A 177 1.99 12.69 42.27
N SER A 178 2.33 12.27 41.06
CA SER A 178 2.93 10.98 40.72
C SER A 178 2.07 9.85 40.14
N HIS A 179 2.65 9.27 39.08
CA HIS A 179 2.58 7.89 38.60
C HIS A 179 1.35 7.41 37.83
N HIS A 180 1.43 7.58 36.50
CA HIS A 180 1.14 6.53 35.49
C HIS A 180 1.98 6.89 34.25
N MET A 181 3.25 6.46 34.14
CA MET A 181 3.67 5.14 33.64
C MET A 181 2.90 4.71 32.38
N LEU A 182 3.30 5.29 31.25
CA LEU A 182 3.20 4.67 29.93
C LEU A 182 4.60 4.12 29.65
N GLU A 183 4.79 2.81 29.86
CA GLU A 183 5.94 2.11 29.30
C GLU A 183 5.75 2.04 27.78
N MET A 184 6.77 2.52 27.05
CA MET A 184 7.05 2.20 25.66
C MET A 184 8.01 1.02 25.61
#